data_AF-A0AAW1WWR0-F1
#
_entry.id   AF-A0AAW1WWR0-F1
#
_cell.length_a   1.000
_cell.length_b   1.000
_cell.length_c   1.000
_cell.angle_alpha   90.00
_cell.angle_beta   90.00
_cell.angle_gamma   90.00
#
_symmetry.space_group_name_H-M   'P 1'
#
loop_
_entity.id
_entity.type
_entity.pdbx_description
1 polymer ?
#
loop_
_entity_poly.entity_id
_entity_poly.type
_entity_poly.pdbx_seq_one_letter_code
_entity_poly.pdbx_strand_id
1 'polypeptide(L)'
;MRLLVMEGCANITATFKEKILQGWNFIGPGGIFLPWSDIPELFTWVNKGGKINFQVPQNIGSNVIAFTLCFTCFHIVHFNRSYFANDPDVLVTNHTKRTCFWTAPFYRDRKDSTLCEHLWLGHLPNFKFNMEGGDLVEVLVRTVSPYFKVKRTGLSLVWDTKQADFRVDANWVDKMCSSRPYVGGPADYDDEHKQYVL
;
A
#
# COMPACT_ATOMS: atom_id res chain seq x y z
N MET A 1 5.84 6.09 -13.19
CA MET A 1 6.08 5.05 -12.15
C MET A 1 7.56 5.00 -11.80
N ARG A 2 7.92 5.05 -10.52
CA ARG A 2 9.31 4.90 -10.04
C ARG A 2 9.41 3.70 -9.11
N LEU A 3 10.13 2.68 -9.55
CA LEU A 3 10.30 1.44 -8.82
C LEU A 3 11.76 1.23 -8.45
N LEU A 4 12.03 0.97 -7.18
CA LEU A 4 13.33 0.49 -6.72
C LEU A 4 13.17 -0.93 -6.20
N VAL A 5 13.76 -1.91 -6.89
CA VAL A 5 13.62 -3.33 -6.53
C VAL A 5 14.91 -3.84 -5.92
N MET A 6 14.86 -4.20 -4.63
CA MET A 6 16.01 -4.70 -3.86
C MET A 6 15.71 -6.00 -3.10
N GLU A 7 14.61 -6.70 -3.41
CA GLU A 7 14.19 -7.92 -2.72
C GLU A 7 15.22 -9.07 -2.76
N GLY A 8 16.07 -9.13 -3.80
CA GLY A 8 17.15 -10.11 -3.92
C GLY A 8 18.45 -9.70 -3.20
N CYS A 9 18.52 -8.48 -2.65
CA CYS A 9 19.73 -7.94 -2.04
C CYS A 9 19.83 -8.34 -0.56
N ALA A 10 20.11 -9.62 -0.29
CA ALA A 10 20.09 -10.18 1.07
C ALA A 10 21.07 -9.52 2.06
N ASN A 11 22.18 -8.93 1.58
CA ASN A 11 23.24 -8.37 2.41
C ASN A 11 23.12 -6.86 2.70
N ILE A 12 21.92 -6.29 2.62
CA ILE A 12 21.70 -4.88 2.99
C ILE A 12 21.61 -4.73 4.51
N THR A 13 22.38 -3.81 5.08
CA THR A 13 22.35 -3.50 6.53
C THR A 13 21.05 -2.80 6.95
N ALA A 14 20.63 -2.98 8.21
CA ALA A 14 19.45 -2.30 8.76
C ALA A 14 19.53 -0.78 8.61
N THR A 15 20.68 -0.18 8.91
CA THR A 15 20.94 1.26 8.77
C THR A 15 20.78 1.77 7.34
N PHE A 16 21.16 0.98 6.33
CA PHE A 16 20.98 1.39 4.95
C PHE A 16 19.50 1.35 4.54
N LYS A 17 18.76 0.33 5.00
CA LYS A 17 17.32 0.24 4.78
C LYS A 17 16.61 1.43 5.44
N GLU A 18 16.96 1.80 6.67
CA GLU A 18 16.43 3.00 7.34
C GLU A 18 16.71 4.28 6.56
N LYS A 19 17.93 4.47 6.06
CA LYS A 19 18.28 5.63 5.22
C LYS A 19 17.45 5.69 3.94
N ILE A 20 17.16 4.53 3.32
CA ILE A 20 16.24 4.46 2.18
C ILE A 20 14.84 4.92 2.57
N LEU A 21 14.30 4.44 3.69
CA LEU A 21 12.96 4.80 4.16
C LEU A 21 12.86 6.31 4.44
N GLN A 22 13.89 6.90 5.03
CA GLN A 22 13.98 8.33 5.31
C GLN A 22 14.14 9.18 4.04
N GLY A 23 14.91 8.70 3.06
CA GLY A 23 15.21 9.42 1.82
C GLY A 23 14.16 9.28 0.72
N TRP A 24 13.26 8.29 0.82
CA TRP A 24 12.23 8.10 -0.20
C TRP A 24 11.11 9.13 -0.04
N ASN A 25 11.05 10.10 -0.96
CA ASN A 25 10.10 11.22 -0.95
C ASN A 25 9.33 11.33 -2.28
N PHE A 26 9.13 10.23 -2.99
CA PHE A 26 8.36 10.21 -4.23
C PHE A 26 6.89 9.88 -3.95
N ILE A 27 5.98 10.79 -4.35
CA ILE A 27 4.53 10.59 -4.26
C ILE A 27 3.99 10.23 -5.64
N GLY A 28 3.37 9.05 -5.75
CA GLY A 28 2.80 8.56 -7.00
C GLY A 28 3.09 7.08 -7.24
N PRO A 29 2.96 6.59 -8.50
CA PRO A 29 3.05 5.18 -8.81
C PRO A 29 4.44 4.60 -8.54
N GLY A 30 4.47 3.43 -7.92
CA GLY A 30 5.69 2.64 -7.71
C GLY A 30 5.99 2.46 -6.24
N GLY A 31 7.26 2.58 -5.85
CA GLY A 31 7.70 2.33 -4.50
C GLY A 31 9.01 1.55 -4.44
N ILE A 32 9.32 1.07 -3.24
CA ILE A 32 10.55 0.35 -2.95
C ILE A 32 10.20 -1.05 -2.48
N PHE A 33 10.93 -2.03 -3.00
CA PHE A 33 10.90 -3.40 -2.52
C PHE A 33 12.18 -3.73 -1.77
N LEU A 34 12.06 -4.08 -0.50
CA LEU A 34 13.18 -4.41 0.37
C LEU A 34 13.12 -5.87 0.83
N PRO A 35 14.28 -6.51 1.07
CA PRO A 35 14.35 -7.83 1.70
C PRO A 35 14.11 -7.64 3.20
N TRP A 36 12.85 -7.55 3.58
CA TRP A 36 12.42 -7.25 4.93
C TRP A 36 11.17 -8.07 5.26
N SER A 37 11.16 -8.70 6.43
CA SER A 37 10.07 -9.59 6.90
C SER A 37 9.13 -8.94 7.90
N ASP A 38 9.47 -7.76 8.41
CA ASP A 38 8.68 -6.96 9.35
C ASP A 38 8.31 -5.51 8.88
N ILE A 39 7.53 -4.79 9.67
CA ILE A 39 7.21 -3.37 9.44
C ILE A 39 8.21 -2.50 10.23
N PRO A 40 8.87 -1.53 9.60
CA PRO A 40 9.76 -0.61 10.30
C PRO A 40 9.05 0.16 11.43
N GLU A 41 9.77 0.49 12.51
CA GLU A 41 9.20 1.18 13.69
C GLU A 41 8.68 2.59 13.41
N LEU A 42 9.06 3.19 12.28
CA LEU A 42 8.64 4.53 11.87
C LEU A 42 7.14 4.64 11.48
N PHE A 43 6.42 3.53 11.42
CA PHE A 43 5.01 3.50 11.06
C PHE A 43 4.09 3.70 12.26
N THR A 44 3.18 4.67 12.18
CA THR A 44 2.28 5.03 13.28
C THR A 44 1.24 3.94 13.55
N TRP A 45 0.64 3.40 12.49
CA TRP A 45 -0.34 2.32 12.60
C TRP A 45 0.24 1.06 12.00
N VAL A 46 0.25 -0.03 12.77
CA VAL A 46 0.76 -1.34 12.33
C VAL A 46 -0.24 -2.41 12.71
N ASN A 47 -0.56 -3.31 11.78
CA ASN A 47 -1.45 -4.43 12.04
C ASN A 47 -0.95 -5.73 11.37
N LYS A 48 -1.44 -6.87 11.86
CA LYS A 48 -1.33 -8.16 11.17
C LYS A 48 -2.35 -8.21 10.03
N GLY A 49 -1.98 -8.90 8.95
CA GLY A 49 -2.78 -8.95 7.72
C GLY A 49 -2.76 -7.64 6.95
N GLY A 50 -3.69 -7.51 6.00
CA GLY A 50 -3.75 -6.38 5.05
C GLY A 50 -4.52 -5.15 5.51
N LYS A 51 -5.15 -5.16 6.69
CA LYS A 51 -6.18 -4.19 7.05
C LYS A 51 -5.75 -3.28 8.21
N ILE A 52 -5.90 -1.97 8.03
CA ILE A 52 -5.70 -0.95 9.07
C ILE A 52 -6.94 -0.08 9.18
N ASN A 53 -7.46 0.08 10.40
CA ASN A 53 -8.50 1.03 10.73
C ASN A 53 -7.91 2.11 11.63
N PHE A 54 -8.18 3.37 11.33
CA PHE A 54 -7.71 4.48 12.14
C PHE A 54 -8.63 5.69 12.02
N GLN A 55 -8.56 6.55 13.03
CA GLN A 55 -9.09 7.90 12.95
C GLN A 55 -7.94 8.84 12.57
N VAL A 56 -8.16 9.69 11.57
CA VAL A 56 -7.19 10.71 11.17
C VAL A 56 -7.02 11.69 12.33
N PRO A 57 -5.80 11.91 12.86
CA PRO A 57 -5.57 12.89 13.92
C PRO A 57 -6.03 14.29 13.52
N GLN A 58 -6.63 15.03 14.45
CA GLN A 58 -6.99 16.43 14.24
C GLN A 58 -5.77 17.32 14.49
N ASN A 59 -5.19 17.87 13.42
CA ASN A 59 -4.10 18.83 13.51
C ASN A 59 -4.56 20.18 12.92
N ILE A 60 -4.81 21.16 13.79
CA ILE A 60 -5.22 22.50 13.37
C ILE A 60 -4.09 23.13 12.54
N GLY A 61 -4.41 23.62 11.34
CA GLY A 61 -3.43 24.26 10.46
C GLY A 61 -2.48 23.29 9.74
N SER A 62 -2.83 22.00 9.65
CA SER A 62 -2.09 21.04 8.81
C SER A 62 -3.05 20.12 8.06
N ASN A 63 -2.79 19.91 6.78
CA ASN A 63 -3.57 19.00 5.93
C ASN A 63 -2.78 17.73 5.64
N VAL A 64 -3.50 16.61 5.54
CA VAL A 64 -2.93 15.36 5.04
C VAL A 64 -2.72 15.50 3.54
N ILE A 65 -1.48 15.40 3.08
CA ILE A 65 -1.13 15.51 1.64
C ILE A 65 -0.92 14.14 0.99
N ALA A 66 -0.54 13.14 1.80
CA ALA A 66 -0.34 11.77 1.39
C ALA A 66 -0.34 10.85 2.61
N PHE A 67 -0.24 9.55 2.36
CA PHE A 67 0.12 8.59 3.39
C PHE A 67 1.18 7.63 2.85
N THR A 68 2.10 7.25 3.73
CA THR A 68 3.07 6.19 3.48
C THR A 68 2.41 4.87 3.86
N LEU A 69 2.37 3.95 2.91
CA LEU A 69 1.91 2.59 3.11
C LEU A 69 3.09 1.65 2.94
N CYS A 70 3.23 0.70 3.86
CA CYS A 70 4.07 -0.45 3.66
C CYS A 70 3.34 -1.73 4.02
N PHE A 71 3.73 -2.84 3.40
CA PHE A 71 3.26 -4.14 3.80
C PHE A 71 4.30 -5.20 3.47
N THR A 72 4.36 -6.23 4.30
CA THR A 72 5.16 -7.42 4.05
C THR A 72 4.27 -8.45 3.40
N CYS A 73 4.72 -9.06 2.31
CA CYS A 73 4.01 -10.15 1.66
C CYS A 73 4.91 -11.36 1.42
N PHE A 74 4.27 -12.51 1.31
CA PHE A 74 4.90 -13.74 0.85
C PHE A 74 4.27 -14.15 -0.47
N HIS A 75 5.12 -14.48 -1.44
CA HIS A 75 4.71 -15.04 -2.72
C HIS A 75 4.96 -16.55 -2.71
N ILE A 76 3.94 -17.34 -3.04
CA ILE A 76 4.04 -18.77 -3.28
C ILE A 76 4.23 -18.97 -4.80
N VAL A 77 5.38 -19.51 -5.21
CA VAL A 77 5.65 -19.76 -6.63
C VAL A 77 5.15 -21.15 -7.01
N HIS A 78 4.25 -21.24 -7.99
CA HIS A 78 4.04 -22.47 -8.75
C HIS A 78 4.71 -22.36 -10.11
N PHE A 79 5.53 -23.36 -10.46
CA PHE A 79 6.35 -23.42 -11.67
C PHE A 79 5.55 -23.47 -12.99
N ASN A 80 4.21 -23.50 -12.95
CA ASN A 80 3.39 -23.55 -14.15
C ASN A 80 2.68 -22.21 -14.39
N ARG A 81 3.17 -21.55 -15.44
CA ARG A 81 2.68 -20.34 -16.11
C ARG A 81 1.20 -20.01 -15.85
N SER A 82 0.96 -18.82 -15.29
CA SER A 82 -0.05 -17.91 -15.82
C SER A 82 0.22 -16.49 -15.34
N TYR A 83 0.24 -15.56 -16.32
CA TYR A 83 0.44 -14.12 -16.21
C TYR A 83 -0.76 -13.41 -15.56
N PHE A 84 -1.18 -13.85 -14.38
CA PHE A 84 -2.21 -13.09 -13.67
C PHE A 84 -1.59 -11.84 -13.07
N ALA A 85 -2.20 -10.68 -13.37
CA ALA A 85 -1.91 -9.41 -12.73
C ALA A 85 -2.21 -9.56 -11.24
N ASN A 86 -1.21 -10.03 -10.51
CA ASN A 86 -1.27 -10.40 -9.09
C ASN A 86 -0.82 -9.25 -8.19
N ASP A 87 -0.75 -8.04 -8.75
CA ASP A 87 -0.35 -6.86 -7.99
C ASP A 87 -1.41 -6.56 -6.92
N PRO A 88 -0.99 -6.17 -5.72
CA PRO A 88 -1.90 -5.90 -4.63
C PRO A 88 -2.75 -4.68 -4.95
N ASP A 89 -4.04 -4.82 -4.68
CA ASP A 89 -4.99 -3.73 -4.64
C ASP A 89 -4.90 -3.05 -3.28
N VAL A 90 -4.95 -1.72 -3.29
CA VAL A 90 -5.14 -0.92 -2.08
C VAL A 90 -6.52 -0.27 -2.17
N LEU A 91 -7.37 -0.59 -1.20
CA LEU A 91 -8.65 0.07 -0.99
C LEU A 91 -8.53 1.03 0.17
N VAL A 92 -9.02 2.24 -0.02
CA VAL A 92 -9.11 3.28 1.00
C VAL A 92 -10.56 3.66 1.13
N THR A 93 -11.16 3.33 2.27
CA THR A 93 -12.56 3.59 2.59
C THR A 93 -12.62 4.65 3.67
N ASN A 94 -13.24 5.79 3.38
CA ASN A 94 -13.54 6.81 4.37
C ASN A 94 -15.00 6.62 4.83
N HIS A 95 -15.17 6.12 6.05
CA HIS A 95 -16.49 5.82 6.61
C HIS A 95 -17.26 7.09 7.00
N THR A 96 -16.56 8.15 7.41
CA THR A 96 -17.19 9.45 7.72
C THR A 96 -17.81 10.05 6.47
N LYS A 97 -17.07 10.03 5.35
CA LYS A 97 -17.49 10.62 4.07
C LYS A 97 -18.25 9.65 3.16
N ARG A 98 -18.35 8.37 3.55
CA ARG A 98 -18.94 7.29 2.75
C ARG A 98 -18.37 7.19 1.34
N THR A 99 -17.04 7.29 1.24
CA THR A 99 -16.32 7.14 -0.02
C THR A 99 -15.41 5.91 0.04
N CYS A 100 -15.20 5.28 -1.11
CA CYS A 100 -14.28 4.16 -1.26
C CYS A 100 -13.50 4.37 -2.56
N PHE A 101 -12.19 4.28 -2.47
CA PHE A 101 -11.31 4.38 -3.62
C PHE A 101 -10.43 3.15 -3.71
N TRP A 102 -10.22 2.72 -4.95
CA TRP A 102 -9.34 1.62 -5.29
C TRP A 102 -8.13 2.17 -6.03
N THR A 103 -6.94 1.68 -5.67
CA THR A 103 -5.70 1.97 -6.39
C THR A 103 -4.81 0.73 -6.51
N ALA A 104 -4.21 0.56 -7.68
CA ALA A 104 -3.10 -0.36 -7.89
C ALA A 104 -1.80 0.45 -7.80
N PRO A 105 -1.08 0.39 -6.66
CA PRO A 105 0.03 1.30 -6.39
C PRO A 105 1.25 1.07 -7.28
N PHE A 106 1.37 -0.13 -7.86
CA PHE A 106 2.39 -0.48 -8.83
C PHE A 106 1.88 -1.58 -9.76
N TYR A 107 2.51 -1.70 -10.93
CA TYR A 107 2.39 -2.86 -11.80
C TYR A 107 3.76 -3.50 -11.97
N ARG A 108 3.87 -4.81 -11.79
CA ARG A 108 5.15 -5.52 -11.95
C ARG A 108 5.01 -6.76 -12.83
N ASP A 109 5.59 -6.70 -14.02
CA ASP A 109 5.82 -7.88 -14.87
C ASP A 109 6.94 -8.73 -14.23
N ARG A 110 6.56 -9.75 -13.45
CA ARG A 110 7.51 -10.71 -12.84
C ARG A 110 7.69 -11.90 -13.76
N LYS A 111 8.79 -11.90 -14.52
CA LYS A 111 9.20 -13.06 -15.33
C LYS A 111 9.97 -14.12 -14.54
N ASP A 112 10.68 -13.71 -13.49
CA ASP A 112 11.47 -14.60 -12.64
C ASP A 112 11.34 -14.13 -11.18
N SER A 113 10.49 -14.78 -10.39
CA SER A 113 10.49 -14.56 -8.94
C SER A 113 10.74 -15.87 -8.21
N THR A 114 11.87 -15.94 -7.52
CA THR A 114 12.13 -16.91 -6.46
C THR A 114 11.25 -16.60 -5.24
N LEU A 115 10.85 -17.63 -4.48
CA LEU A 115 10.14 -17.49 -3.21
C LEU A 115 10.87 -16.49 -2.31
N CYS A 116 10.29 -15.31 -2.06
CA CYS A 116 10.93 -14.30 -1.22
C CYS A 116 9.90 -13.46 -0.48
N GLU A 117 10.05 -13.40 0.85
CA GLU A 117 9.38 -12.38 1.67
C GLU A 117 9.98 -11.02 1.38
N HIS A 118 9.13 -10.06 1.10
CA HIS A 118 9.55 -8.70 0.87
C HIS A 118 8.56 -7.70 1.44
N LEU A 119 9.09 -6.52 1.69
CA LEU A 119 8.33 -5.34 2.04
C LEU A 119 8.21 -4.45 0.81
N TRP A 120 6.99 -4.04 0.49
CA TRP A 120 6.77 -2.90 -0.38
C TRP A 120 6.53 -1.64 0.46
N LEU A 121 7.09 -0.51 0.03
CA LEU A 121 6.81 0.83 0.57
C LEU A 121 6.47 1.80 -0.56
N GLY A 122 5.40 2.57 -0.40
CA GLY A 122 5.07 3.67 -1.31
C GLY A 122 4.30 4.79 -0.63
N HIS A 123 4.29 5.96 -1.27
CA HIS A 123 3.52 7.13 -0.83
C HIS A 123 2.33 7.33 -1.75
N LEU A 124 1.13 7.27 -1.17
CA LEU A 124 -0.13 7.46 -1.89
C LEU A 124 -0.67 8.87 -1.62
N PRO A 125 -0.93 9.67 -2.67
CA PRO A 125 -1.38 11.06 -2.52
C PRO A 125 -2.82 11.13 -1.99
N ASN A 126 -3.11 12.09 -1.11
CA ASN A 126 -4.42 12.23 -0.46
C ASN A 126 -5.48 12.98 -1.28
N PHE A 127 -5.12 13.56 -2.43
CA PHE A 127 -6.02 14.38 -3.25
C PHE A 127 -7.37 13.73 -3.60
N LYS A 128 -7.41 12.40 -3.87
CA LYS A 128 -8.67 11.67 -4.17
C LYS A 128 -9.30 11.04 -2.95
N PHE A 129 -8.51 10.53 -2.02
CA PHE A 129 -9.02 9.94 -0.78
C PHE A 129 -9.68 10.98 0.13
N ASN A 130 -9.22 12.23 0.03
CA ASN A 130 -9.73 13.40 0.73
C ASN A 130 -9.86 13.16 2.25
N MET A 131 -8.84 12.55 2.84
CA MET A 131 -8.81 12.32 4.29
C MET A 131 -8.53 13.63 5.03
N GLU A 132 -9.35 13.93 6.03
CA GLU A 132 -9.23 15.11 6.88
C GLU A 132 -9.25 14.73 8.36
N GLY A 133 -8.79 15.64 9.22
CA GLY A 133 -8.77 15.43 10.66
C GLY A 133 -10.14 15.01 11.21
N GLY A 134 -10.17 13.89 11.93
CA GLY A 134 -11.38 13.32 12.51
C GLY A 134 -12.05 12.24 11.66
N ASP A 135 -11.68 12.08 10.38
CA ASP A 135 -12.25 11.04 9.52
C ASP A 135 -11.90 9.63 10.03
N LEU A 136 -12.88 8.72 9.94
CA LEU A 136 -12.70 7.29 10.19
C LEU A 136 -12.35 6.59 8.88
N VAL A 137 -11.15 6.04 8.80
CA VAL A 137 -10.60 5.49 7.56
C VAL A 137 -10.18 4.03 7.75
N GLU A 138 -10.54 3.21 6.78
CA GLU A 138 -10.03 1.85 6.59
C GLU A 138 -9.12 1.81 5.36
N VAL A 139 -7.92 1.24 5.52
CA VAL A 139 -7.03 0.89 4.41
C VAL A 139 -6.87 -0.61 4.36
N LEU A 140 -7.21 -1.20 3.21
CA LEU A 140 -7.13 -2.63 2.96
C LEU A 140 -6.19 -2.90 1.78
N VAL A 141 -5.10 -3.60 2.07
CA VAL A 141 -4.23 -4.22 1.06
C VAL A 141 -4.76 -5.62 0.81
N ARG A 142 -5.21 -5.90 -0.41
CA ARG A 142 -5.70 -7.21 -0.81
C ARG A 142 -5.11 -7.64 -2.14
N THR A 143 -5.30 -8.90 -2.46
CA THR A 143 -4.96 -9.47 -3.76
C THR A 143 -6.05 -10.46 -4.11
N VAL A 144 -6.30 -10.64 -5.41
CA VAL A 144 -7.16 -11.72 -5.91
C VAL A 144 -6.39 -13.05 -5.98
N SER A 145 -5.08 -13.02 -5.82
CA SER A 145 -4.21 -14.18 -5.98
C SER A 145 -4.09 -14.97 -4.68
N PRO A 146 -4.39 -16.28 -4.66
CA PRO A 146 -4.14 -17.12 -3.48
C PRO A 146 -2.63 -17.28 -3.19
N TYR A 147 -1.78 -16.88 -4.14
CA TYR A 147 -0.33 -16.99 -4.07
C TYR A 147 0.34 -15.77 -3.44
N PHE A 148 -0.41 -14.72 -3.14
CA PHE A 148 0.09 -13.52 -2.49
C PHE A 148 -0.61 -13.39 -1.13
N LYS A 149 0.18 -13.38 -0.05
CA LYS A 149 -0.36 -13.22 1.30
C LYS A 149 0.27 -12.03 1.99
N VAL A 150 -0.55 -11.03 2.32
CA VAL A 150 -0.14 -9.92 3.18
C VAL A 150 -0.03 -10.44 4.62
N LYS A 151 1.15 -10.29 5.22
CA LYS A 151 1.43 -10.73 6.60
C LYS A 151 1.21 -9.60 7.61
N ARG A 152 1.67 -8.40 7.28
CA ARG A 152 1.61 -7.20 8.11
C ARG A 152 1.50 -5.98 7.21
N THR A 153 0.86 -4.93 7.71
CA THR A 153 0.75 -3.63 7.06
C THR A 153 1.13 -2.54 8.06
N GLY A 154 1.82 -1.51 7.57
CA GLY A 154 2.15 -0.28 8.29
C GLY A 154 1.65 0.95 7.52
N LEU A 155 1.14 1.95 8.25
CA LEU A 155 0.67 3.22 7.68
C LEU A 155 1.16 4.40 8.52
N SER A 156 1.53 5.49 7.84
CA SER A 156 1.82 6.79 8.44
C SER A 156 1.26 7.90 7.57
N LEU A 157 0.70 8.96 8.18
CA LEU A 157 0.21 10.12 7.44
C LEU A 157 1.34 11.12 7.18
N VAL A 158 1.28 11.76 6.02
CA VAL A 158 2.17 12.83 5.60
C VAL A 158 1.41 14.15 5.61
N TRP A 159 1.95 15.13 6.32
CA TRP A 159 1.33 16.45 6.54
C TRP A 159 2.06 17.55 5.76
N ASP A 160 1.33 18.55 5.28
CA ASP A 160 1.87 19.72 4.57
C ASP A 160 2.91 20.52 5.39
N THR A 161 2.67 20.70 6.68
CA THR A 161 3.58 21.43 7.60
C THR A 161 4.91 20.73 7.83
N LYS A 162 5.01 19.44 7.50
CA LYS A 162 6.20 18.62 7.75
C LYS A 162 7.11 18.45 6.55
N GLN A 163 6.84 19.00 5.36
CA GLN A 163 7.79 18.82 4.25
C GLN A 163 7.66 19.74 3.02
N ALA A 164 8.82 20.22 2.55
CA ALA A 164 8.99 21.08 1.37
C ALA A 164 9.36 20.34 0.06
N ASP A 165 9.73 19.05 0.09
CA ASP A 165 10.44 18.42 -1.05
C ASP A 165 9.84 17.11 -1.61
N PHE A 166 8.55 16.85 -1.45
CA PHE A 166 7.95 15.71 -2.14
C PHE A 166 7.89 15.95 -3.65
N ARG A 167 8.36 14.97 -4.42
CA ARG A 167 8.20 14.98 -5.89
C ARG A 167 6.88 14.32 -6.23
N VAL A 168 5.92 15.10 -6.72
CA VAL A 168 4.59 14.64 -7.13
C VAL A 168 4.56 14.40 -8.64
N ASP A 169 4.10 13.23 -9.08
CA ASP A 169 3.83 12.94 -10.49
C ASP A 169 2.34 13.20 -10.83
N ALA A 170 1.97 14.47 -10.96
CA ALA A 170 0.56 14.90 -11.13
C ALA A 170 -0.15 14.27 -12.35
N ASN A 171 0.59 13.91 -13.40
CA ASN A 171 0.02 13.35 -14.64
C ASN A 171 -0.51 11.91 -14.49
N TRP A 172 -0.06 11.18 -13.47
CA TRP A 172 -0.46 9.80 -13.22
C TRP A 172 -1.47 9.65 -12.09
N VAL A 173 -1.48 10.63 -11.20
CA VAL A 173 -2.28 10.68 -9.98
C VAL A 173 -3.77 10.42 -10.26
N ASP A 174 -4.34 11.03 -11.31
CA ASP A 174 -5.73 10.80 -11.69
C ASP A 174 -6.03 9.39 -12.23
N LYS A 175 -5.06 8.74 -12.88
CA LYS A 175 -5.24 7.39 -13.44
C LYS A 175 -5.04 6.29 -12.39
N MET A 176 -4.47 6.62 -11.22
CA MET A 176 -4.16 5.63 -10.19
C MET A 176 -5.36 5.21 -9.35
N CYS A 177 -6.31 6.12 -9.14
CA CYS A 177 -7.39 5.92 -8.19
C CYS A 177 -8.74 6.01 -8.88
N SER A 178 -9.51 4.94 -8.78
CA SER A 178 -10.89 4.86 -9.25
C SER A 178 -11.83 4.82 -8.05
N SER A 179 -12.90 5.59 -8.10
CA SER A 179 -13.97 5.46 -7.10
C SER A 179 -14.63 4.09 -7.20
N ARG A 180 -15.08 3.57 -6.06
CA ARG A 180 -15.93 2.39 -5.98
C ARG A 180 -17.17 2.72 -5.13
N PRO A 181 -18.29 1.99 -5.33
CA PRO A 181 -19.43 2.10 -4.44
C PRO A 181 -19.01 1.87 -2.98
N TYR A 182 -19.47 2.74 -2.09
CA TYR A 182 -19.28 2.52 -0.66
C TYR A 182 -20.18 1.38 -0.20
N VAL A 183 -19.57 0.31 0.31
CA VAL A 183 -20.28 -0.82 0.92
C VAL A 183 -20.03 -0.71 2.42
N GLY A 184 -21.02 -0.23 3.17
CA GLY A 184 -20.88 -0.04 4.62
C GLY A 184 -21.00 -1.37 5.38
N GLY A 185 -20.07 -1.64 6.29
CA GLY A 185 -20.07 -2.82 7.16
C GLY A 185 -18.74 -3.59 7.13
N PRO A 186 -18.47 -4.51 8.08
CA PRO A 186 -17.40 -5.47 7.93
C PRO A 186 -17.72 -6.29 6.70
N ALA A 187 -16.95 -6.07 5.64
CA ALA A 187 -17.12 -6.86 4.44
C ALA A 187 -16.62 -8.28 4.75
N ASP A 188 -17.56 -9.21 4.98
CA ASP A 188 -17.33 -10.63 4.76
C ASP A 188 -17.11 -10.82 3.25
N TYR A 189 -15.90 -10.52 2.80
CA TYR A 189 -15.43 -10.79 1.45
C TYR A 189 -15.08 -12.29 1.30
N ASP A 190 -16.02 -13.17 1.65
CA ASP A 190 -15.78 -14.63 1.60
C ASP A 190 -16.76 -15.40 0.70
N ASP A 191 -17.60 -14.74 -0.11
CA ASP A 191 -18.69 -15.46 -0.80
C ASP A 191 -18.90 -15.23 -2.31
N GLU A 192 -17.98 -14.58 -3.05
CA GLU A 192 -18.18 -14.43 -4.52
C GLU A 192 -17.27 -15.25 -5.45
N HIS A 193 -16.36 -16.11 -4.95
CA HIS A 193 -15.51 -16.92 -5.84
C HIS A 193 -15.45 -18.42 -5.54
N LYS A 194 -16.52 -19.00 -4.99
CA LYS A 194 -16.71 -20.48 -4.97
C LYS A 194 -17.21 -21.07 -6.30
N GLN A 195 -17.25 -20.30 -7.38
CA GLN A 195 -17.51 -20.83 -8.72
C GLN A 195 -16.21 -20.83 -9.51
N TYR A 196 -15.95 -21.94 -10.19
CA TYR A 196 -14.73 -22.29 -10.94
C TYR A 196 -13.63 -23.00 -10.13
N VAL A 197 -14.01 -24.12 -9.51
CA VAL A 197 -13.15 -25.32 -9.54
C VAL A 197 -14.04 -26.48 -10.01
N LEU A 198 -13.85 -26.88 -11.27
CA LEU A 198 -14.17 -28.22 -11.78
C LEU A 198 -12.84 -28.94 -11.97
#